data_AF-A0A7X7ZSS0-F1
#
_entry.id   AF-A0A7X7ZSS0-F1
#
_cell.length_a   1.000
_cell.length_b   1.000
_cell.length_c   1.000
_cell.angle_alpha   90.00
_cell.angle_beta   90.00
_cell.angle_gamma   90.00
#
_symmetry.space_group_name_H-M   'P 1'
#
loop_
_entity.id
_entity.type
_entity.pdbx_description
1 polymer ?
#
loop_
_entity_poly.entity_id
_entity_poly.type
_entity_poly.pdbx_seq_one_letter_code
_entity_poly.pdbx_strand_id
1 'polypeptide(L)'
;MGGYVTVTGIYQPCKWSADGTPTVLALPAGGTEGSLQAINSSGVMAGYAKVTDVYQPCKWSVDGTPTVLALPAEATEGAATSINSSGVMAGYAKVTDVNQPCKWSADGTPTFLDLPVGGTEGAINGINSSGVVAGYVDVAGAYQPCKWSADGTPTFLDLPVGGTEGAINGINSSGVVVGYVTVAGVDHAAIWLADGTAIDAGTFGLDSAYFYGINDLGVVVGEKGNNDWSVELPIMAVPATYN
;
A
#
# COMPACT_ATOMS: atom_id res chain seq x y z
N MET A 1 -1.43 13.76 -8.48
CA MET A 1 -0.64 12.56 -8.07
C MET A 1 0.52 13.04 -7.20
N GLY A 2 0.93 12.24 -6.21
CA GLY A 2 2.17 12.47 -5.44
C GLY A 2 3.33 11.68 -6.05
N GLY A 3 4.55 12.13 -5.79
CA GLY A 3 5.77 11.40 -6.13
C GLY A 3 6.99 12.19 -5.69
N TYR A 4 8.09 12.00 -6.41
CA TYR A 4 9.31 12.81 -6.24
C TYR A 4 9.82 13.32 -7.59
N VAL A 5 10.63 14.38 -7.54
CA VAL A 5 11.52 14.80 -8.62
C VAL A 5 12.95 14.75 -8.14
N THR A 6 13.89 14.54 -9.06
CA THR A 6 15.32 14.59 -8.76
C THR A 6 15.84 16.00 -9.01
N VAL A 7 16.19 16.71 -7.94
CA VAL A 7 16.85 18.03 -8.04
C VAL A 7 18.29 17.85 -7.58
N THR A 8 19.25 18.07 -8.48
CA THR A 8 20.70 17.91 -8.19
C THR A 8 21.08 16.53 -7.64
N GLY A 9 20.40 15.46 -8.06
CA GLY A 9 20.64 14.09 -7.59
C GLY A 9 19.92 13.71 -6.29
N ILE A 10 19.09 14.60 -5.74
CA ILE A 10 18.36 14.40 -4.49
C ILE A 10 16.87 14.23 -4.79
N TYR A 11 16.24 13.23 -4.18
CA TYR A 11 14.80 13.03 -4.25
C TYR A 11 14.07 14.09 -3.43
N GLN A 12 13.24 14.89 -4.11
CA GLN A 12 12.42 15.91 -3.50
C GLN A 12 10.94 15.56 -3.67
N PRO A 13 10.14 15.55 -2.60
CA PRO A 13 8.72 15.26 -2.70
C PRO A 13 8.05 16.31 -3.56
N CYS A 14 7.18 15.89 -4.46
CA CYS A 14 6.44 16.79 -5.33
C CYS A 14 5.00 16.35 -5.51
N LYS A 15 4.12 17.32 -5.71
CA LYS A 15 2.75 17.10 -6.18
C LYS A 15 2.60 17.56 -7.61
N TRP A 16 1.85 16.81 -8.41
CA TRP A 16 1.56 17.13 -9.81
C TRP A 16 0.16 17.71 -9.93
N SER A 17 0.04 18.88 -10.57
CA SER A 17 -1.25 19.42 -10.99
C SER A 17 -1.80 18.66 -12.21
N ALA A 18 -3.09 18.87 -12.51
CA ALA A 18 -3.78 18.17 -13.59
C ALA A 18 -3.20 18.44 -14.99
N ASP A 19 -2.51 19.56 -15.16
CA ASP A 19 -1.78 19.94 -16.37
C ASP A 19 -0.39 19.28 -16.47
N GLY A 20 0.00 18.45 -15.49
CA GLY A 20 1.30 17.80 -15.45
C GLY A 20 2.44 18.68 -14.95
N THR A 21 2.16 19.82 -14.30
CA THR A 21 3.21 20.65 -13.69
C THR A 21 3.57 20.13 -12.29
N PRO A 22 4.86 19.85 -12.01
CA PRO A 22 5.29 19.46 -10.66
C PRO A 22 5.48 20.68 -9.77
N THR A 23 4.97 20.61 -8.55
CA THR A 23 5.27 21.54 -7.45
C THR A 23 6.13 20.80 -6.44
N VAL A 24 7.39 21.22 -6.31
CA VAL A 24 8.31 20.70 -5.29
C VAL A 24 7.85 21.17 -3.91
N LEU A 25 7.84 20.26 -2.94
CA LEU A 25 7.45 20.54 -1.56
C LEU A 25 8.68 20.69 -0.68
N ALA A 26 8.54 21.48 0.38
CA ALA A 26 9.58 21.58 1.39
C ALA A 26 9.74 20.25 2.14
N LEU A 27 10.99 19.94 2.50
CA LEU A 27 11.30 18.87 3.44
C LEU A 27 11.14 19.37 4.89
N PRO A 28 10.88 18.47 5.86
CA PRO A 28 10.98 18.81 7.27
C PRO A 28 12.36 19.40 7.63
N ALA A 29 12.43 20.13 8.74
CA ALA A 29 13.70 20.68 9.22
C ALA A 29 14.74 19.55 9.40
N GLY A 30 15.93 19.72 8.80
CA GLY A 30 16.99 18.70 8.81
C GLY A 30 16.78 17.55 7.81
N GLY A 31 15.76 17.61 6.97
CA GLY A 31 15.50 16.64 5.91
C GLY A 31 16.45 16.82 4.72
N THR A 32 16.94 15.70 4.17
CA THR A 32 17.86 15.69 3.02
C THR A 32 17.23 15.13 1.76
N GLU A 33 16.28 14.19 1.87
CA GLU A 33 15.51 13.63 0.75
C GLU A 33 14.11 13.25 1.21
N GLY A 34 13.19 13.03 0.27
CA GLY A 34 11.86 12.54 0.57
C GLY A 34 11.03 12.20 -0.65
N SER A 35 9.93 11.48 -0.42
CA SER A 35 8.97 11.08 -1.45
C SER A 35 7.55 11.18 -0.90
N LEU A 36 6.62 11.68 -1.72
CA LEU A 36 5.20 11.49 -1.47
C LEU A 36 4.79 10.12 -2.00
N GLN A 37 4.14 9.33 -1.14
CA GLN A 37 3.59 8.02 -1.51
C GLN A 37 2.11 8.10 -1.83
N ALA A 38 1.36 9.00 -1.16
CA ALA A 38 -0.08 9.10 -1.36
C ALA A 38 -0.61 10.52 -1.12
N ILE A 39 -1.75 10.83 -1.74
CA ILE A 39 -2.51 12.08 -1.55
C ILE A 39 -4.00 11.76 -1.48
N ASN A 40 -4.69 12.29 -0.47
CA ASN A 40 -6.13 12.11 -0.34
C ASN A 40 -6.94 13.19 -1.08
N SER A 41 -8.26 13.02 -1.12
CA SER A 41 -9.19 13.94 -1.80
C SER A 41 -9.19 15.38 -1.25
N SER A 42 -8.72 15.57 -0.02
CA SER A 42 -8.58 16.89 0.62
C SER A 42 -7.21 17.53 0.37
N GLY A 43 -6.34 16.88 -0.40
CA GLY A 43 -5.01 17.36 -0.73
C GLY A 43 -3.97 17.15 0.38
N VAL A 44 -4.31 16.41 1.43
CA VAL A 44 -3.34 15.99 2.45
C VAL A 44 -2.51 14.84 1.89
N MET A 45 -1.20 14.90 2.11
CA MET A 45 -0.25 13.97 1.52
C MET A 45 0.50 13.18 2.60
N ALA A 46 0.85 11.95 2.28
CA ALA A 46 1.61 11.04 3.13
C ALA A 46 2.85 10.55 2.38
N GLY A 47 3.92 10.28 3.11
CA GLY A 47 5.15 9.76 2.55
C GLY A 47 6.24 9.62 3.60
N TYR A 48 7.46 9.88 3.19
CA TYR A 48 8.62 9.87 4.07
C TYR A 48 9.62 10.97 3.72
N ALA A 49 10.45 11.32 4.69
CA ALA A 49 11.64 12.11 4.48
C ALA A 49 12.80 11.51 5.27
N LYS A 50 14.02 11.58 4.73
CA LYS A 50 15.23 11.24 5.47
C LYS A 50 15.66 12.44 6.28
N VAL A 51 15.53 12.35 7.60
CA VAL A 51 15.89 13.39 8.57
C VAL A 51 17.06 12.87 9.40
N THR A 52 18.18 13.60 9.40
CA THR A 52 19.41 13.17 10.10
C THR A 52 19.82 11.73 9.77
N ASP A 53 19.80 11.38 8.48
CA ASP A 53 20.08 10.06 7.92
C ASP A 53 19.09 8.92 8.24
N VAL A 54 17.97 9.22 8.89
CA VAL A 54 16.95 8.24 9.28
C VAL A 54 15.66 8.51 8.52
N TYR A 55 15.06 7.47 7.93
CA TYR A 55 13.76 7.62 7.25
C TYR A 55 12.64 7.82 8.27
N GLN A 56 11.97 8.96 8.16
CA GLN A 56 10.88 9.35 9.04
C GLN A 56 9.55 9.40 8.27
N PRO A 57 8.47 8.84 8.83
CA PRO A 57 7.14 8.98 8.24
C PRO A 57 6.71 10.44 8.29
N CYS A 58 6.17 10.95 7.19
CA CYS A 58 5.86 12.36 7.05
C CYS A 58 4.46 12.57 6.49
N LYS A 59 3.85 13.67 6.92
CA LYS A 59 2.61 14.23 6.40
C LYS A 59 2.87 15.62 5.85
N TRP A 60 2.30 15.93 4.70
CA TRP A 60 2.26 17.30 4.19
C TRP A 60 0.82 17.79 4.16
N SER A 61 0.61 18.99 4.71
CA SER A 61 -0.64 19.74 4.57
C SER A 61 -0.86 20.16 3.12
N VAL A 62 -2.09 20.57 2.78
CA VAL A 62 -2.47 20.94 1.39
C VAL A 62 -1.61 22.06 0.79
N ASP A 63 -1.10 22.95 1.64
CA ASP A 63 -0.18 24.04 1.31
C ASP A 63 1.26 23.58 1.09
N GLY A 64 1.57 22.30 1.34
CA GLY A 64 2.91 21.73 1.23
C GLY A 64 3.74 21.84 2.50
N THR A 65 3.16 22.23 3.64
CA THR A 65 3.87 22.29 4.92
C THR A 65 4.14 20.87 5.45
N PRO A 66 5.41 20.46 5.66
CA PRO A 66 5.76 19.14 6.18
C PRO A 66 5.57 19.03 7.70
N THR A 67 5.22 17.84 8.16
CA THR A 67 5.20 17.43 9.56
C THR A 67 5.76 16.02 9.66
N VAL A 68 6.79 15.84 10.50
CA VAL A 68 7.29 14.49 10.85
C VAL A 68 6.27 13.85 11.78
N LEU A 69 5.84 12.64 11.46
CA LEU A 69 4.91 11.87 12.28
C LEU A 69 5.70 11.18 13.39
N ALA A 70 5.10 11.08 14.58
CA ALA A 70 5.71 10.33 15.66
C ALA A 70 5.78 8.84 15.29
N LEU A 71 6.81 8.16 15.77
CA LEU A 71 6.94 6.71 15.69
C LEU A 71 6.41 6.08 16.99
N PRO A 72 5.87 4.84 16.93
CA PRO A 72 5.63 4.06 18.14
C PRO A 72 6.91 3.94 18.99
N ALA A 73 6.76 3.65 20.28
CA ALA A 73 7.90 3.29 21.10
C ALA A 73 8.68 2.13 20.45
N GLU A 74 10.01 2.14 20.59
CA GLU A 74 10.94 1.12 20.05
C GLU A 74 11.19 1.16 18.54
N ALA A 75 10.37 1.91 17.76
CA ALA A 75 10.62 2.09 16.34
C ALA A 75 11.67 3.17 16.07
N THR A 76 12.54 2.94 15.08
CA THR A 76 13.64 3.85 14.71
C THR A 76 13.42 4.58 13.39
N GLU A 77 12.68 3.97 12.47
CA GLU A 77 12.40 4.48 11.13
C GLU A 77 10.95 4.18 10.74
N GLY A 78 10.46 4.85 9.70
CA GLY A 78 9.18 4.50 9.09
C GLY A 78 8.83 5.30 7.85
N ALA A 79 7.74 4.89 7.21
CA ALA A 79 7.13 5.61 6.10
C ALA A 79 5.60 5.46 6.15
N ALA A 80 4.88 6.54 5.86
CA ALA A 80 3.45 6.49 5.61
C ALA A 80 3.22 6.29 4.11
N THR A 81 2.81 5.08 3.70
CA THR A 81 2.70 4.70 2.28
C THR A 81 1.32 4.97 1.70
N SER A 82 0.31 5.12 2.54
CA SER A 82 -1.09 5.30 2.13
C SER A 82 -1.82 6.27 3.06
N ILE A 83 -2.89 6.90 2.55
CA ILE A 83 -3.74 7.83 3.30
C ILE A 83 -5.19 7.75 2.81
N ASN A 84 -6.15 7.72 3.73
CA ASN A 84 -7.57 7.75 3.39
C ASN A 84 -8.15 9.19 3.40
N SER A 85 -9.42 9.32 2.99
CA SER A 85 -10.13 10.61 2.91
C SER A 85 -10.23 11.35 4.25
N SER A 86 -10.20 10.63 5.36
CA SER A 86 -10.24 11.19 6.72
C SER A 86 -8.86 11.61 7.24
N GLY A 87 -7.80 11.43 6.45
CA GLY A 87 -6.43 11.77 6.80
C GLY A 87 -5.72 10.73 7.68
N VAL A 88 -6.33 9.56 7.87
CA VAL A 88 -5.69 8.42 8.53
C VAL A 88 -4.70 7.80 7.55
N MET A 89 -3.47 7.58 8.01
CA MET A 89 -2.37 7.08 7.19
C MET A 89 -1.97 5.68 7.65
N ALA A 90 -1.45 4.89 6.73
CA ALA A 90 -0.88 3.58 7.04
C ALA A 90 0.39 3.33 6.24
N GLY A 91 1.28 2.52 6.78
CA GLY A 91 2.58 2.17 6.21
C GLY A 91 3.35 1.29 7.19
N TYR A 92 4.63 1.58 7.43
CA TYR A 92 5.44 0.76 8.33
C TYR A 92 6.25 1.61 9.31
N ALA A 93 6.54 1.01 10.46
CA ALA A 93 7.54 1.48 11.41
C ALA A 93 8.52 0.32 11.70
N LYS A 94 9.82 0.61 11.73
CA LYS A 94 10.88 -0.38 11.80
C LYS A 94 11.31 -0.62 13.25
N VAL A 95 11.25 -1.87 13.70
CA VAL A 95 11.70 -2.32 15.03
C VAL A 95 12.78 -3.38 14.85
N THR A 96 13.99 -3.11 15.34
CA THR A 96 15.14 -4.04 15.20
C THR A 96 15.34 -4.53 13.76
N ASP A 97 15.35 -3.59 12.81
CA ASP A 97 15.48 -3.83 11.37
C ASP A 97 14.33 -4.59 10.66
N VAL A 98 13.22 -4.87 11.37
CA VAL A 98 12.03 -5.51 10.80
C VAL A 98 10.91 -4.48 10.62
N ASN A 99 10.26 -4.48 9.45
CA ASN A 99 9.11 -3.61 9.22
C ASN A 99 7.87 -4.16 9.94
N GLN A 100 7.26 -3.31 10.77
CA GLN A 100 6.00 -3.60 11.43
C GLN A 100 4.90 -2.74 10.81
N PRO A 101 3.74 -3.31 10.43
CA PRO A 101 2.58 -2.55 9.98
C PRO A 101 2.22 -1.48 11.01
N CYS A 102 2.09 -0.24 10.55
CA CYS A 102 1.80 0.90 11.42
C CYS A 102 0.74 1.79 10.78
N LYS A 103 -0.09 2.38 11.64
CA LYS A 103 -1.13 3.33 11.29
C LYS A 103 -0.94 4.61 12.09
N TRP A 104 -1.16 5.73 11.43
CA TRP A 104 -1.18 7.05 12.06
C TRP A 104 -2.57 7.63 11.96
N SER A 105 -3.11 8.04 13.11
CA SER A 105 -4.30 8.85 13.20
C SER A 105 -4.11 10.17 12.44
N ALA A 106 -5.21 10.88 12.13
CA ALA A 106 -5.16 12.14 11.38
C ALA A 106 -4.31 13.23 12.07
N ASP A 107 -4.19 13.16 13.40
CA ASP A 107 -3.33 14.02 14.22
C ASP A 107 -1.85 13.58 14.26
N GLY A 108 -1.53 12.45 13.63
CA GLY A 108 -0.19 11.88 13.57
C GLY A 108 0.17 10.94 14.73
N THR A 109 -0.79 10.56 15.57
CA THR A 109 -0.58 9.57 16.63
C THR A 109 -0.38 8.18 16.03
N PRO A 110 0.76 7.50 16.29
CA PRO A 110 1.06 6.20 15.73
C PRO A 110 0.45 5.04 16.53
N THR A 111 0.16 3.93 15.87
CA THR A 111 -0.27 2.67 16.48
C THR A 111 0.20 1.52 15.58
N PHE A 112 0.90 0.54 16.16
CA PHE A 112 1.19 -0.71 15.45
C PHE A 112 -0.11 -1.45 15.15
N LEU A 113 -0.15 -2.16 14.02
CA LEU A 113 -1.19 -3.12 13.74
C LEU A 113 -0.65 -4.52 14.08
N ASP A 114 -1.45 -5.33 14.77
CA ASP A 114 -0.98 -6.64 15.23
C ASP A 114 -0.69 -7.55 14.03
N LEU A 115 0.27 -8.46 14.18
CA LEU A 115 0.48 -9.53 13.21
C LEU A 115 -0.37 -10.75 13.60
N PRO A 116 -0.97 -11.48 12.63
CA PRO A 116 -1.51 -12.80 12.90
C PRO A 116 -0.47 -13.74 13.53
N VAL A 117 -0.94 -14.77 14.21
CA VAL A 117 -0.07 -15.82 14.76
C VAL A 117 0.80 -16.42 13.66
N GLY A 118 2.12 -16.44 13.89
CA GLY A 118 3.12 -16.95 12.94
C GLY A 118 3.68 -15.89 11.99
N GLY A 119 3.12 -14.68 11.97
CA GLY A 119 3.65 -13.57 11.19
C GLY A 119 4.90 -12.95 11.83
N THR A 120 5.87 -12.57 11.01
CA THR A 120 7.14 -11.96 11.48
C THR A 120 7.38 -10.55 10.95
N GLU A 121 6.86 -10.24 9.76
CA GLU A 121 6.96 -8.94 9.10
C GLU A 121 5.65 -8.66 8.36
N GLY A 122 5.27 -7.40 8.19
CA GLY A 122 4.11 -7.05 7.38
C GLY A 122 4.29 -5.75 6.62
N ALA A 123 3.66 -5.68 5.45
CA ALA A 123 3.66 -4.51 4.59
C ALA A 123 2.22 -4.09 4.27
N ILE A 124 2.03 -2.78 4.14
CA ILE A 124 0.73 -2.16 3.87
C ILE A 124 0.74 -1.54 2.48
N ASN A 125 -0.23 -1.95 1.66
CA ASN A 125 -0.37 -1.51 0.28
C ASN A 125 -1.61 -0.65 0.06
N GLY A 126 -2.55 -0.60 1.02
CA GLY A 126 -3.68 0.32 0.93
C GLY A 126 -4.48 0.48 2.22
N ILE A 127 -5.24 1.57 2.29
CA ILE A 127 -6.22 1.85 3.34
C ILE A 127 -7.49 2.44 2.70
N ASN A 128 -8.66 1.96 3.10
CA ASN A 128 -9.93 2.47 2.58
C ASN A 128 -10.53 3.58 3.47
N SER A 129 -11.65 4.17 3.04
CA SER A 129 -12.34 5.26 3.74
C SER A 129 -12.82 4.89 5.15
N SER A 130 -13.09 3.60 5.40
CA SER A 130 -13.50 3.08 6.71
C SER A 130 -12.31 2.78 7.62
N GLY A 131 -11.08 2.98 7.13
CA GLY A 131 -9.85 2.75 7.89
C GLY A 131 -9.41 1.29 7.94
N VAL A 132 -10.02 0.42 7.12
CA VAL A 132 -9.54 -0.95 6.88
C VAL A 132 -8.28 -0.86 6.05
N VAL A 133 -7.25 -1.56 6.51
CA VAL A 133 -5.92 -1.60 5.89
C VAL A 133 -5.74 -2.96 5.23
N ALA A 134 -5.03 -3.01 4.10
CA ALA A 134 -4.73 -4.24 3.38
C ALA A 134 -3.28 -4.28 2.91
N GLY A 135 -2.74 -5.49 2.87
CA GLY A 135 -1.37 -5.77 2.45
C GLY A 135 -1.05 -7.24 2.61
N TYR A 136 0.14 -7.55 3.12
CA TYR A 136 0.57 -8.93 3.35
C TYR A 136 1.39 -9.05 4.64
N VAL A 137 1.53 -10.28 5.11
CA VAL A 137 2.36 -10.67 6.24
C VAL A 137 3.27 -11.82 5.81
N ASP A 138 4.55 -11.74 6.14
CA ASP A 138 5.48 -12.86 5.99
C ASP A 138 5.19 -13.92 7.04
N VAL A 139 4.90 -15.14 6.58
CA VAL A 139 4.76 -16.33 7.41
C VAL A 139 5.75 -17.38 6.91
N ALA A 140 6.86 -17.52 7.63
CA ALA A 140 7.92 -18.49 7.31
C ALA A 140 8.48 -18.34 5.87
N GLY A 141 8.60 -17.10 5.38
CA GLY A 141 9.14 -16.75 4.07
C GLY A 141 8.11 -16.74 2.93
N ALA A 142 6.82 -16.98 3.22
CA ALA A 142 5.74 -16.89 2.25
C ALA A 142 4.84 -15.69 2.55
N TYR A 143 4.47 -14.92 1.53
CA TYR A 143 3.58 -13.78 1.70
C TYR A 143 2.12 -14.22 1.81
N GLN A 144 1.49 -13.91 2.94
CA GLN A 144 0.09 -14.21 3.18
C GLN A 144 -0.73 -12.93 3.09
N PRO A 145 -1.76 -12.87 2.23
CA PRO A 145 -2.61 -11.69 2.09
C PRO A 145 -3.35 -11.42 3.41
N CYS A 146 -3.32 -10.18 3.88
CA CYS A 146 -3.85 -9.82 5.18
C CYS A 146 -4.64 -8.51 5.12
N LYS A 147 -5.73 -8.43 5.88
CA LYS A 147 -6.43 -7.18 6.20
C LYS A 147 -6.32 -6.90 7.69
N TRP A 148 -6.30 -5.62 8.02
CA TRP A 148 -6.49 -5.14 9.38
C TRP A 148 -7.77 -4.32 9.44
N SER A 149 -8.64 -4.62 10.41
CA SER A 149 -9.80 -3.80 10.71
C SER A 149 -9.38 -2.40 11.19
N ALA A 150 -10.35 -1.50 11.30
CA ALA A 150 -10.09 -0.12 11.69
C ALA A 150 -9.38 0.02 13.06
N ASP A 151 -9.63 -0.92 13.97
CA ASP A 151 -9.01 -1.05 15.30
C ASP A 151 -7.64 -1.75 15.28
N GLY A 152 -7.19 -2.23 14.12
CA GLY A 152 -5.89 -2.88 13.93
C GLY A 152 -5.86 -4.39 14.14
N THR A 153 -7.03 -5.04 14.30
CA THR A 153 -7.10 -6.51 14.37
C THR A 153 -6.80 -7.14 13.00
N PRO A 154 -5.81 -8.05 12.89
CA PRO A 154 -5.47 -8.67 11.61
C PRO A 154 -6.35 -9.87 11.29
N THR A 155 -6.52 -10.15 10.00
CA THR A 155 -7.18 -11.35 9.49
C THR A 155 -6.52 -11.75 8.18
N PHE A 156 -6.03 -12.99 8.09
CA PHE A 156 -5.60 -13.56 6.82
C PHE A 156 -6.78 -13.71 5.88
N LEU A 157 -6.54 -13.45 4.60
CA LEU A 157 -7.50 -13.76 3.55
C LEU A 157 -7.22 -15.15 3.00
N ASP A 158 -8.23 -15.77 2.42
CA ASP A 158 -8.09 -17.11 1.87
C ASP A 158 -7.05 -17.14 0.74
N LEU A 159 -6.47 -18.31 0.48
CA LEU A 159 -5.80 -18.61 -0.77
C LEU A 159 -6.70 -19.55 -1.58
N PRO A 160 -6.79 -19.41 -2.90
CA PRO A 160 -7.53 -20.37 -3.73
C PRO A 160 -6.88 -21.76 -3.63
N VAL A 161 -7.61 -22.78 -4.09
CA VAL A 161 -7.10 -24.17 -4.08
C VAL A 161 -5.77 -24.26 -4.84
N GLY A 162 -4.73 -24.72 -4.15
CA GLY A 162 -3.37 -24.82 -4.70
C GLY A 162 -2.55 -23.53 -4.64
N GLY A 163 -3.11 -22.46 -4.09
CA GLY A 163 -2.39 -21.23 -3.79
C GLY A 163 -1.41 -21.40 -2.63
N THR A 164 -0.21 -20.84 -2.76
CA THR A 164 0.85 -20.93 -1.74
C THR A 164 1.17 -19.61 -1.07
N GLU A 165 0.97 -18.51 -1.79
CA GLU A 165 1.19 -17.14 -1.30
C GLU A 165 0.37 -16.14 -2.12
N GLY A 166 0.32 -14.90 -1.65
CA GLY A 166 -0.30 -13.80 -2.36
C GLY A 166 -0.06 -12.46 -1.69
N ALA A 167 -0.22 -11.39 -2.46
CA ALA A 167 -0.13 -10.03 -1.95
C ALA A 167 -1.24 -9.15 -2.53
N ILE A 168 -1.64 -8.16 -1.74
CA ILE A 168 -2.70 -7.21 -2.06
C ILE A 168 -2.09 -5.95 -2.65
N ASN A 169 -2.59 -5.47 -3.78
CA ASN A 169 -2.14 -4.22 -4.41
C ASN A 169 -3.16 -3.09 -4.30
N GLY A 170 -4.45 -3.40 -4.11
CA GLY A 170 -5.50 -2.39 -4.04
C GLY A 170 -6.67 -2.80 -3.14
N ILE A 171 -7.37 -1.81 -2.61
CA ILE A 171 -8.59 -1.95 -1.79
C ILE A 171 -9.61 -0.89 -2.18
N ASN A 172 -10.90 -1.24 -2.23
CA ASN A 172 -11.99 -0.28 -2.40
C ASN A 172 -12.73 0.04 -1.09
N SER A 173 -13.67 1.00 -1.14
CA SER A 173 -14.48 1.41 0.02
C SER A 173 -15.33 0.30 0.63
N SER A 174 -15.72 -0.71 -0.16
CA SER A 174 -16.49 -1.87 0.31
C SER A 174 -15.61 -2.95 0.95
N GLY A 175 -14.29 -2.75 0.99
CA GLY A 175 -13.34 -3.71 1.55
C GLY A 175 -13.00 -4.87 0.62
N VAL A 176 -13.41 -4.81 -0.66
CA VAL A 176 -12.91 -5.73 -1.69
C VAL A 176 -11.47 -5.35 -2.01
N VAL A 177 -10.60 -6.35 -2.10
CA VAL A 177 -9.18 -6.16 -2.40
C VAL A 177 -8.78 -6.93 -3.63
N VAL A 178 -7.74 -6.46 -4.29
CA VAL A 178 -7.19 -7.06 -5.51
C VAL A 178 -5.69 -7.16 -5.43
N GLY A 179 -5.11 -8.10 -6.15
CA GLY A 179 -3.69 -8.35 -6.15
C GLY A 179 -3.37 -9.59 -6.97
N TYR A 180 -2.54 -10.46 -6.42
CA TYR A 180 -2.17 -11.72 -7.04
C TYR A 180 -2.02 -12.85 -6.01
N VAL A 181 -2.09 -14.08 -6.50
CA VAL A 181 -1.81 -15.32 -5.76
C VAL A 181 -0.93 -16.22 -6.61
N THR A 182 0.01 -16.90 -5.98
CA THR A 182 0.86 -17.86 -6.66
C THR A 182 0.22 -19.24 -6.58
N VAL A 183 -0.16 -19.80 -7.73
CA VAL A 183 -0.78 -21.12 -7.87
C VAL A 183 0.14 -21.99 -8.71
N ALA A 184 0.59 -23.12 -8.16
CA ALA A 184 1.55 -24.01 -8.81
C ALA A 184 2.82 -23.31 -9.35
N GLY A 185 3.29 -22.27 -8.63
CA GLY A 185 4.49 -21.49 -8.99
C GLY A 185 4.23 -20.41 -10.05
N VAL A 186 2.98 -20.08 -10.33
CA VAL A 186 2.58 -19.10 -11.34
C VAL A 186 1.70 -18.02 -10.70
N ASP A 187 1.99 -16.75 -10.99
CA ASP A 187 1.21 -15.63 -10.43
C ASP A 187 -0.07 -15.41 -11.22
N HIS A 188 -1.18 -15.62 -10.54
CA HIS A 188 -2.53 -15.38 -11.04
C HIS A 188 -3.07 -14.08 -10.45
N ALA A 189 -3.82 -13.32 -11.24
CA ALA A 189 -4.52 -12.17 -10.70
C ALA A 189 -5.62 -12.66 -9.74
N ALA A 190 -5.79 -11.96 -8.62
CA ALA A 190 -6.69 -12.39 -7.56
C ALA A 190 -7.56 -11.25 -7.05
N ILE A 191 -8.78 -11.60 -6.65
CA ILE A 191 -9.73 -10.73 -5.97
C ILE A 191 -10.11 -11.40 -4.67
N TRP A 192 -10.14 -10.66 -3.57
CA TRP A 192 -10.76 -11.13 -2.33
C TRP A 192 -11.96 -10.27 -1.99
N LEU A 193 -13.07 -10.95 -1.71
CA LEU A 193 -14.30 -10.33 -1.27
C LEU A 193 -14.13 -9.69 0.12
N ALA A 194 -15.13 -8.93 0.54
CA ALA A 194 -15.10 -8.24 1.84
C ALA A 194 -14.94 -9.24 3.00
N ASP A 195 -15.52 -10.43 2.89
CA ASP A 195 -15.43 -11.52 3.87
C ASP A 195 -14.10 -12.29 3.85
N GLY A 196 -13.21 -12.01 2.89
CA GLY A 196 -11.91 -12.65 2.74
C GLY A 196 -11.87 -13.84 1.76
N THR A 197 -13.01 -14.22 1.18
CA THR A 197 -13.07 -15.27 0.16
C THR A 197 -12.22 -14.90 -1.06
N ALA A 198 -11.32 -15.79 -1.47
CA ALA A 198 -10.46 -15.61 -2.63
C ALA A 198 -11.12 -16.07 -3.95
N ILE A 199 -10.96 -15.27 -5.00
CA ILE A 199 -11.32 -15.58 -6.38
C ILE A 199 -10.03 -15.54 -7.21
N ASP A 200 -9.65 -16.70 -7.74
CA ASP A 200 -8.59 -16.82 -8.73
C ASP A 200 -9.11 -16.39 -10.10
N ALA A 201 -8.58 -15.29 -10.65
CA ALA A 201 -8.92 -14.80 -11.98
C ALA A 201 -7.99 -15.36 -13.09
N GLY A 202 -6.95 -16.11 -12.70
CA GLY A 202 -5.99 -16.74 -13.58
C GLY A 202 -4.99 -15.76 -14.22
N THR A 203 -4.26 -16.28 -15.21
CA THR A 203 -3.23 -15.52 -15.96
C THR A 203 -3.79 -14.85 -17.23
N PHE A 204 -5.09 -15.01 -17.50
CA PHE A 204 -5.71 -14.57 -18.74
C PHE A 204 -5.01 -15.10 -20.01
N GLY A 205 -4.48 -16.33 -19.91
CA GLY A 205 -3.86 -17.07 -21.00
C GLY A 205 -2.38 -16.74 -21.28
N LEU A 206 -1.72 -16.00 -20.39
CA LEU A 206 -0.26 -15.78 -20.43
C LEU A 206 0.44 -16.47 -19.25
N ASP A 207 1.70 -16.12 -18.97
CA ASP A 207 2.50 -16.73 -17.90
C ASP A 207 2.25 -16.09 -16.53
N SER A 208 1.76 -14.86 -16.45
CA SER A 208 1.43 -14.21 -15.18
C SER A 208 0.35 -13.15 -15.36
N ALA A 209 -0.36 -12.83 -14.27
CA ALA A 209 -1.24 -11.68 -14.22
C ALA A 209 -1.33 -11.08 -12.80
N TYR A 210 -1.54 -9.77 -12.77
CA TYR A 210 -1.64 -8.98 -11.54
C TYR A 210 -2.79 -7.99 -11.67
N PHE A 211 -3.58 -7.82 -10.61
CA PHE A 211 -4.41 -6.63 -10.45
C PHE A 211 -3.68 -5.61 -9.60
N TYR A 212 -3.67 -4.35 -10.05
CA TYR A 212 -3.00 -3.24 -9.36
C TYR A 212 -3.95 -2.24 -8.73
N GLY A 213 -5.16 -2.13 -9.27
CA GLY A 213 -6.12 -1.14 -8.81
C GLY A 213 -7.54 -1.64 -8.90
N ILE A 214 -8.36 -1.16 -7.98
CA ILE A 214 -9.80 -1.36 -7.95
C ILE A 214 -10.46 -0.04 -7.57
N ASN A 215 -11.56 0.32 -8.22
CA ASN A 215 -12.38 1.46 -7.83
C ASN A 215 -13.61 1.03 -7.00
N ASP A 216 -14.36 2.01 -6.50
CA ASP A 216 -15.56 1.77 -5.70
C ASP A 216 -16.73 1.14 -6.48
N LEU A 217 -16.67 1.15 -7.82
CA LEU A 217 -17.62 0.45 -8.68
C LEU A 217 -17.20 -1.00 -8.95
N GLY A 218 -16.08 -1.46 -8.36
CA GLY A 218 -15.54 -2.80 -8.57
C GLY A 218 -14.75 -2.96 -9.87
N VAL A 219 -14.53 -1.90 -10.65
CA VAL A 219 -13.70 -2.00 -11.86
C VAL A 219 -12.25 -2.19 -11.45
N VAL A 220 -11.64 -3.26 -11.96
CA VAL A 220 -10.25 -3.61 -11.68
C VAL A 220 -9.37 -3.34 -12.90
N VAL A 221 -8.16 -2.88 -12.64
CA VAL A 221 -7.11 -2.69 -13.64
C VAL A 221 -5.85 -3.44 -13.24
N GLY A 222 -5.12 -3.92 -14.22
CA GLY A 222 -3.95 -4.76 -14.02
C GLY A 222 -3.18 -5.02 -15.29
N GLU A 223 -2.31 -6.02 -15.24
CA GLU A 223 -1.54 -6.47 -16.40
C GLU A 223 -1.39 -7.98 -16.42
N LYS A 224 -1.09 -8.51 -17.59
CA LYS A 224 -0.64 -9.88 -17.80
C LYS A 224 0.59 -9.87 -18.68
N GLY A 225 1.49 -10.84 -18.49
CA GLY A 225 2.69 -10.92 -19.28
C GLY A 225 3.30 -12.31 -19.38
N ASN A 226 4.29 -12.41 -20.25
CA ASN A 226 5.16 -13.58 -20.36
C ASN A 226 6.40 -13.41 -19.49
N ASN A 227 6.97 -14.51 -19.04
CA ASN A 227 8.15 -14.49 -18.15
C ASN A 227 9.42 -13.90 -18.79
N ASP A 228 9.44 -13.80 -20.12
CA ASP A 228 10.53 -13.20 -20.90
C ASP A 228 10.34 -11.70 -21.19
N TRP A 229 9.28 -11.09 -20.64
CA TRP A 229 8.93 -9.67 -20.80
C TRP A 229 8.71 -9.24 -22.25
N SER A 230 8.53 -10.19 -23.18
CA SER A 230 8.26 -9.89 -24.60
C SER A 230 6.85 -9.36 -24.84
N VAL A 231 5.93 -9.65 -23.92
CA VAL A 231 4.53 -9.25 -23.97
C VAL A 231 4.09 -8.83 -22.56
N GLU A 232 3.61 -7.59 -22.45
CA GLU A 232 2.84 -7.08 -21.32
C GLU A 232 1.57 -6.43 -21.87
N LEU A 233 0.41 -6.88 -21.39
CA LEU A 233 -0.88 -6.39 -21.87
C LEU A 233 -1.73 -5.89 -20.69
N PRO A 234 -2.39 -4.73 -20.82
CA PRO A 234 -3.27 -4.24 -19.79
C PRO A 234 -4.51 -5.14 -19.66
N ILE A 235 -4.99 -5.27 -18.43
CA ILE A 235 -6.26 -5.91 -18.09
C ILE A 235 -7.19 -4.84 -17.53
N MET A 236 -8.44 -4.85 -17.99
CA MET A 236 -9.55 -4.20 -17.31
C MET A 236 -10.66 -5.23 -17.17
N ALA A 237 -11.11 -5.46 -15.94
CA ALA A 237 -12.22 -6.37 -15.68
C ALA A 237 -13.25 -5.72 -14.77
N VAL A 238 -14.50 -6.12 -14.94
CA VAL A 238 -15.59 -5.83 -14.01
C VAL A 238 -15.98 -7.19 -13.46
N PRO A 239 -15.64 -7.51 -12.20
CA PRO A 239 -16.10 -8.73 -11.57
C PRO A 239 -17.62 -8.74 -11.66
N ALA A 240 -18.20 -9.85 -12.12
CA ALA A 240 -19.64 -10.02 -12.11
C ALA A 240 -20.12 -9.74 -10.67
N THR A 241 -21.15 -8.90 -10.54
CA THR A 241 -21.70 -8.35 -9.29
C THR A 241 -21.44 -9.24 -8.07
N TYR A 242 -20.74 -8.69 -7.08
CA TYR A 242 -20.50 -9.30 -5.78
C TYR A 242 -21.86 -9.58 -5.09
N ASN A 243 -22.46 -10.74 -5.34
CA ASN A 243 -23.68 -11.21 -4.67
C ASN A 243 -23.32 -12.24 -3.61
#